data_AF-A0A7T5VB14-F1
#
_entry.id   AF-A0A7T5VB14-F1
#
_cell.length_a   1.000
_cell.length_b   1.000
_cell.length_c   1.000
_cell.angle_alpha   90.00
_cell.angle_beta   90.00
_cell.angle_gamma   90.00
#
_symmetry.space_group_name_H-M   'P 1'
#
loop_
_entity.id
_entity.type
_entity.pdbx_description
1 polymer ?
#
loop_
_entity_poly.entity_id
_entity_poly.type
_entity_poly.pdbx_seq_one_letter_code
_entity_poly.pdbx_strand_id
1 'polypeptide(L)'
;MHLLVVPETKTALSRGIGSTNLMYTRYLNHKLNQSGRIRQNRFFSCVVESEQYLWAVTCYIERNPLKAGLAASAETYRGSSAKAHVIGINDPLLDATPWLSPQKRSAYAAFVGDEDKETDNAICLATRTGRPLGTEQCIDQLEFRLNQPLRPGKPGRPRTKTGKCP
;
A
#
# COMPACT_ATOMS: atom_id res chain seq x y z
N MET A 1 8.27 -0.98 4.37
CA MET A 1 7.12 -1.89 4.56
C MET A 1 5.98 -1.34 3.73
N HIS A 2 5.38 -2.17 2.89
CA HIS A 2 4.20 -1.85 2.10
C HIS A 2 3.14 -2.91 2.41
N LEU A 3 1.88 -2.49 2.53
CA LEU A 3 0.77 -3.36 2.90
C LEU A 3 -0.40 -3.06 1.97
N LEU A 4 -1.11 -4.10 1.54
CA LEU A 4 -2.41 -4.01 0.90
C LEU A 4 -3.43 -4.60 1.86
N VAL A 5 -4.43 -3.80 2.26
CA VAL A 5 -5.35 -4.17 3.34
C VAL A 5 -6.76 -3.68 3.05
N VAL A 6 -7.75 -4.41 3.55
CA VAL A 6 -9.16 -4.01 3.54
C VAL A 6 -9.55 -3.67 4.98
N PRO A 7 -9.69 -2.38 5.33
CA PRO A 7 -10.07 -2.00 6.69
C PRO A 7 -11.55 -2.30 6.94
N GLU A 8 -11.86 -2.94 8.07
CA GLU A 8 -13.24 -3.25 8.48
C GLU A 8 -14.07 -2.00 8.77
N THR A 9 -13.43 -0.94 9.29
CA THR A 9 -14.10 0.32 9.64
C THR A 9 -13.31 1.53 9.17
N LYS A 10 -13.99 2.68 9.11
CA LYS A 10 -13.41 3.98 8.70
C LYS A 10 -12.13 4.38 9.45
N THR A 11 -11.93 3.89 10.67
CA THR A 11 -10.77 4.24 11.51
C THR A 11 -9.80 3.08 11.76
N ALA A 12 -10.14 1.86 11.31
CA ALA A 12 -9.36 0.66 11.60
C ALA A 12 -7.92 0.78 11.06
N LEU A 13 -7.75 1.28 9.83
CA LEU A 13 -6.42 1.42 9.21
C LEU A 13 -5.48 2.31 10.03
N SER A 14 -5.93 3.53 10.34
CA SER A 14 -5.10 4.52 11.04
C SER A 14 -4.79 4.11 12.46
N ARG A 15 -5.78 3.55 13.19
CA ARG A 15 -5.61 3.05 14.55
C ARG A 15 -4.74 1.80 14.61
N GLY A 16 -4.92 0.88 13.67
CA GLY A 16 -4.15 -0.37 13.58
C GLY A 16 -2.67 -0.07 13.32
N ILE A 17 -2.36 0.69 12.27
CA ILE A 17 -0.97 1.06 11.96
C ILE A 17 -0.37 1.92 13.08
N GLY A 18 -1.12 2.87 13.63
CA GLY A 18 -0.67 3.73 14.73
C GLY A 18 -0.28 2.93 15.96
N SER A 19 -1.14 2.01 16.40
CA SER A 19 -0.90 1.14 17.56
C SER A 19 0.29 0.23 17.35
N THR A 20 0.39 -0.43 16.19
CA THR A 20 1.51 -1.31 15.85
C THR A 20 2.85 -0.56 15.88
N ASN A 21 2.88 0.66 15.31
CA ASN A 21 4.09 1.47 15.30
C ASN A 21 4.50 1.91 16.71
N LEU A 22 3.54 2.27 17.56
CA LEU A 22 3.79 2.64 18.96
C LEU A 22 4.35 1.46 19.75
N MET A 23 3.71 0.30 19.66
CA MET A 23 4.12 -0.91 20.38
C MET A 23 5.52 -1.36 19.94
N TYR A 24 5.79 -1.39 18.63
CA TYR A 24 7.11 -1.73 18.11
C TYR A 24 8.17 -0.71 18.54
N THR A 25 7.84 0.58 18.55
CA THR A 25 8.75 1.63 19.00
C THR A 25 9.12 1.47 20.46
N ARG A 26 8.13 1.23 21.33
CA ARG A 26 8.36 0.97 22.75
C ARG A 26 9.21 -0.28 22.97
N TYR A 27 8.86 -1.38 22.29
CA TYR A 27 9.60 -2.63 22.38
C TYR A 27 11.08 -2.45 22.02
N LEU A 28 11.39 -1.83 20.87
CA LEU A 28 12.77 -1.71 20.42
C LEU A 28 13.56 -0.72 21.28
N ASN A 29 12.96 0.40 21.67
CA ASN A 29 13.59 1.37 22.58
C ASN A 29 13.93 0.73 23.93
N HIS A 30 13.00 -0.05 24.51
CA HIS A 30 13.25 -0.78 25.74
C HIS A 30 14.36 -1.83 25.57
N LYS A 31 14.32 -2.60 24.47
CA LYS A 31 15.33 -3.63 24.17
C LYS A 31 16.74 -3.04 23.98
N LEU A 32 16.83 -1.84 23.41
CA LEU A 32 18.10 -1.19 23.09
C LEU A 32 18.54 -0.16 24.13
N ASN A 33 17.78 0.04 25.22
CA ASN A 33 17.99 1.13 26.20
C ASN A 33 18.12 2.51 25.54
N GLN A 34 17.28 2.76 24.53
CA GLN A 34 17.23 4.02 23.79
C GLN A 34 15.90 4.73 23.99
N SER A 35 15.83 5.98 23.56
CA SER A 35 14.58 6.76 23.51
C SER A 35 14.49 7.51 22.19
N GLY A 36 13.26 7.83 21.78
CA GLY A 36 13.00 8.56 20.54
C GLY A 36 12.17 7.78 19.54
N ARG A 37 12.13 8.31 18.32
CA ARG A 37 11.22 7.87 17.26
C ARG A 37 11.94 6.99 16.24
N ILE A 38 11.44 5.78 16.02
CA ILE A 38 12.07 4.82 15.11
C ILE A 38 11.62 5.01 13.65
N ARG A 39 10.37 5.40 13.43
CA ARG A 39 9.82 5.63 12.09
C ARG A 39 9.97 7.11 11.71
N GLN A 40 10.60 7.40 10.57
CA GLN A 40 10.87 8.78 10.13
C GLN A 40 9.63 9.56 9.70
N ASN A 41 8.60 8.91 9.14
CA ASN A 41 7.37 9.56 8.68
C ASN A 41 6.12 8.84 9.20
N ARG A 42 4.97 9.51 9.07
CA ARG A 42 3.65 8.85 9.14
C ARG A 42 3.52 7.89 7.96
N PHE A 43 2.61 6.91 8.07
CA PHE A 43 2.34 6.03 6.95
C PHE A 43 1.66 6.82 5.82
N PHE A 44 1.92 6.40 4.59
CA PHE A 44 1.21 6.84 3.41
C PHE A 44 0.12 5.81 3.08
N SER A 45 -0.96 6.24 2.45
CA SER A 45 -2.06 5.35 2.06
C SER A 45 -2.79 5.92 0.85
N CYS A 46 -3.13 5.07 -0.10
CA CYS A 46 -4.03 5.37 -1.20
C CYS A 46 -5.12 4.30 -1.29
N VAL A 47 -6.27 4.68 -1.84
CA VAL A 47 -7.31 3.71 -2.22
C VAL A 47 -6.88 3.04 -3.52
N VAL A 48 -7.10 1.73 -3.62
CA VAL A 48 -6.79 0.94 -4.82
C VAL A 48 -8.08 0.33 -5.33
N GLU A 49 -8.37 0.50 -6.62
CA GLU A 49 -9.46 -0.21 -7.28
C GLU A 49 -9.15 -1.71 -7.37
N SER A 50 -10.08 -2.56 -6.96
CA SER A 50 -9.80 -3.98 -6.71
C SER A 50 -9.39 -4.76 -7.96
N GLU A 51 -10.30 -4.97 -8.91
CA GLU A 51 -10.16 -6.07 -9.88
C GLU A 51 -8.92 -5.92 -10.78
N GLN A 52 -8.67 -4.73 -11.30
CA GLN A 52 -7.59 -4.49 -12.26
C GLN A 52 -6.24 -4.26 -11.58
N TYR A 53 -6.21 -3.66 -10.39
CA TYR A 53 -4.97 -3.24 -9.74
C TYR A 53 -4.52 -4.17 -8.60
N LEU A 54 -5.35 -5.12 -8.16
CA LEU A 54 -5.00 -6.04 -7.08
C LEU A 54 -3.72 -6.83 -7.38
N TRP A 55 -3.58 -7.40 -8.58
CA TRP A 55 -2.37 -8.13 -8.97
C TRP A 55 -1.17 -7.19 -9.08
N ALA A 56 -1.34 -6.05 -9.76
CA ALA A 56 -0.30 -5.05 -9.93
C ALA A 56 0.27 -4.56 -8.59
N VAL A 57 -0.60 -4.18 -7.66
CA VAL A 57 -0.19 -3.68 -6.34
C VAL A 57 0.43 -4.79 -5.49
N THR A 58 -0.12 -6.00 -5.50
CA THR A 58 0.46 -7.10 -4.72
C THR A 58 1.84 -7.48 -5.26
N CYS A 59 2.02 -7.56 -6.59
CA CYS A 59 3.32 -7.81 -7.21
C CYS A 59 4.31 -6.69 -6.94
N TYR A 60 3.88 -5.42 -7.01
CA TYR A 60 4.69 -4.29 -6.60
C TYR A 60 5.20 -4.46 -5.16
N ILE A 61 4.33 -4.85 -4.21
CA ILE A 61 4.70 -5.07 -2.81
C ILE A 61 5.73 -6.20 -2.69
N GLU A 62 5.46 -7.33 -3.34
CA GLU A 62 6.25 -8.56 -3.26
C GLU A 62 7.60 -8.45 -3.97
N ARG A 63 7.73 -7.55 -4.95
CA ARG A 63 9.00 -7.22 -5.62
C ARG A 63 9.86 -6.21 -4.88
N ASN A 64 9.34 -5.47 -3.90
CA ASN A 64 10.13 -4.47 -3.20
C ASN A 64 11.41 -5.02 -2.54
N PRO A 65 11.42 -6.23 -1.94
CA PRO A 65 12.65 -6.83 -1.45
C PRO A 65 13.71 -7.06 -2.54
N LEU A 66 13.31 -7.38 -3.78
CA LEU A 66 14.23 -7.58 -4.91
C LEU A 66 14.84 -6.24 -5.33
N LYS A 67 14.00 -5.22 -5.48
CA LYS A 67 14.44 -3.85 -5.79
C LYS A 67 15.39 -3.29 -4.74
N ALA A 68 15.20 -3.66 -3.48
CA ALA A 68 16.06 -3.26 -2.37
C ALA A 68 17.31 -4.14 -2.21
N GLY A 69 17.51 -5.17 -3.04
CA GLY A 69 18.64 -6.10 -2.94
C GLY A 69 18.60 -7.01 -1.70
N LEU A 70 17.43 -7.19 -1.08
CA LEU A 70 17.24 -7.97 0.15
C LEU A 70 16.99 -9.46 -0.10
N ALA A 71 16.59 -9.83 -1.33
CA ALA A 71 16.31 -11.20 -1.72
C ALA A 71 16.55 -11.40 -3.22
N ALA A 72 16.92 -12.63 -3.61
CA ALA A 72 17.15 -12.99 -5.01
C ALA A 72 15.84 -13.27 -5.77
N SER A 73 14.79 -13.70 -5.05
CA SER A 73 13.45 -13.93 -5.60
C SER A 73 12.37 -13.61 -4.57
N ALA A 74 11.14 -13.34 -5.01
CA ALA A 74 10.08 -12.79 -4.15
C ALA A 74 9.71 -13.77 -3.03
N GLU A 75 9.63 -15.05 -3.38
CA GLU A 75 9.27 -16.16 -2.51
C GLU A 75 10.32 -16.53 -1.45
N THR A 76 11.57 -16.06 -1.61
CA THR A 76 12.64 -16.27 -0.60
C THR A 76 12.63 -15.24 0.52
N TYR A 77 11.97 -14.10 0.31
CA TYR A 77 11.90 -13.05 1.33
C TYR A 77 10.89 -13.41 2.42
N ARG A 78 11.38 -13.66 3.65
CA ARG A 78 10.57 -14.08 4.79
C ARG A 78 9.51 -13.06 5.25
N GLY A 79 9.72 -11.79 4.95
CA GLY A 79 8.82 -10.70 5.37
C GLY A 79 7.70 -10.39 4.39
N SER A 80 7.35 -11.32 3.50
CA SER A 80 6.36 -11.14 2.44
C SER A 80 5.46 -12.36 2.30
N SER A 81 4.22 -12.12 1.85
CA SER A 81 3.24 -13.15 1.47
C SER A 81 3.59 -13.90 0.17
N ALA A 82 4.61 -13.45 -0.56
CA ALA A 82 5.00 -13.98 -1.86
C ALA A 82 5.20 -15.50 -1.85
N LYS A 83 5.75 -16.05 -0.76
CA LYS A 83 5.94 -17.49 -0.62
C LYS A 83 4.62 -18.27 -0.70
N ALA A 84 3.56 -17.74 -0.12
CA ALA A 84 2.22 -18.34 -0.18
C ALA A 84 1.55 -18.10 -1.53
N HIS A 85 1.71 -16.92 -2.13
CA HIS A 85 1.06 -16.60 -3.41
C HIS A 85 1.72 -17.27 -4.62
N VAL A 86 3.05 -17.38 -4.62
CA VAL A 86 3.85 -17.94 -5.74
C VAL A 86 3.99 -19.46 -5.61
N ILE A 87 4.42 -19.97 -4.45
CA ILE A 87 4.70 -21.41 -4.25
C ILE A 87 3.47 -22.15 -3.68
N GLY A 88 2.54 -21.44 -3.02
CA GLY A 88 1.42 -22.09 -2.34
C GLY A 88 1.76 -22.71 -0.98
N ILE A 89 2.87 -22.30 -0.37
CA ILE A 89 3.23 -22.74 0.99
C ILE A 89 2.34 -22.03 2.00
N ASN A 90 1.70 -22.80 2.88
CA ASN A 90 0.84 -22.24 3.91
C ASN A 90 1.64 -21.34 4.87
N ASP A 91 1.11 -20.15 5.15
CA ASP A 91 1.69 -19.19 6.08
C ASP A 91 0.65 -18.96 7.20
N PRO A 92 0.99 -19.24 8.47
CA PRO A 92 0.06 -19.08 9.58
C PRO A 92 -0.37 -17.62 9.82
N LEU A 93 0.30 -16.65 9.21
CA LEU A 93 -0.08 -15.23 9.26
C LEU A 93 -1.11 -14.84 8.20
N LEU A 94 -1.45 -15.73 7.27
CA LEU A 94 -2.43 -15.47 6.21
C LEU A 94 -3.77 -16.16 6.52
N ASP A 95 -4.85 -15.52 6.10
CA ASP A 95 -6.20 -16.06 6.25
C ASP A 95 -6.39 -17.34 5.42
N ALA A 96 -7.24 -18.23 5.95
CA ALA A 96 -7.55 -19.53 5.33
C ALA A 96 -8.30 -19.41 3.99
N THR A 97 -8.94 -18.27 3.72
CA THR A 97 -9.63 -17.98 2.45
C THR A 97 -8.72 -17.13 1.55
N PRO A 98 -7.99 -17.74 0.60
CA PRO A 98 -7.07 -16.99 -0.24
C PRO A 98 -7.84 -16.16 -1.27
N TRP A 99 -7.49 -14.88 -1.39
CA TRP A 99 -7.95 -14.01 -2.48
C TRP A 99 -7.44 -14.49 -3.85
N LEU A 100 -6.33 -15.23 -3.86
CA LEU A 100 -5.73 -15.85 -5.05
C LEU A 100 -6.06 -17.35 -5.11
N SER A 101 -6.93 -17.72 -6.05
CA SER A 101 -7.28 -19.13 -6.28
C SER A 101 -6.06 -19.96 -6.71
N PRO A 102 -5.93 -21.25 -6.30
CA PRO A 102 -4.83 -22.13 -6.69
C PRO A 102 -4.56 -22.18 -8.20
N GLN A 103 -5.61 -22.14 -9.03
CA GLN A 103 -5.52 -22.21 -10.49
C GLN A 103 -4.82 -21.00 -11.10
N LYS A 104 -4.90 -19.84 -10.45
CA LYS A 104 -4.30 -18.58 -10.92
C LYS A 104 -2.85 -18.39 -10.46
N ARG A 105 -2.32 -19.25 -9.60
CA ARG A 105 -0.96 -19.09 -9.04
C ARG A 105 0.13 -19.10 -10.09
N SER A 106 0.04 -19.98 -11.09
CA SER A 106 1.05 -20.03 -12.15
C SER A 106 1.08 -18.73 -12.96
N ALA A 107 -0.09 -18.17 -13.27
CA ALA A 107 -0.19 -16.89 -13.96
C ALA A 107 0.30 -15.74 -13.07
N TYR A 108 -0.02 -15.77 -11.77
CA TYR A 108 0.45 -14.79 -10.81
C TYR A 108 1.99 -14.83 -10.64
N ALA A 109 2.58 -16.02 -10.54
CA ALA A 109 4.03 -16.21 -10.45
C ALA A 109 4.76 -15.64 -11.68
N ALA A 110 4.22 -15.87 -12.88
CA ALA A 110 4.74 -15.25 -14.10
C ALA A 110 4.63 -13.72 -14.06
N PHE A 111 3.50 -13.20 -13.58
CA PHE A 111 3.26 -11.76 -13.47
C PHE A 111 4.15 -11.07 -12.42
N VAL A 112 4.50 -11.75 -11.32
CA VAL A 112 5.50 -11.25 -10.34
C VAL A 112 6.87 -11.08 -10.99
N GLY A 113 7.24 -11.95 -11.93
CA GLY A 113 8.51 -11.87 -12.66
C GLY A 113 8.58 -10.76 -13.71
N ASP A 114 7.44 -10.22 -14.15
CA ASP A 114 7.38 -9.23 -15.23
C ASP A 114 7.43 -7.79 -14.69
N GLU A 115 8.59 -7.15 -14.80
CA GLU A 115 8.80 -5.79 -14.29
C GLU A 115 8.08 -4.72 -15.13
N ASP A 116 7.00 -4.18 -14.58
CA ASP A 116 6.33 -3.00 -15.11
C ASP A 116 6.70 -1.74 -14.31
N LYS A 117 7.72 -1.03 -14.80
CA LYS A 117 8.21 0.22 -14.20
C LYS A 117 7.18 1.34 -14.24
N GLU A 118 6.32 1.39 -15.25
CA GLU A 118 5.33 2.45 -15.39
C GLU A 118 4.24 2.29 -14.31
N THR A 119 3.71 1.08 -14.18
CA THR A 119 2.75 0.73 -13.13
C THR A 119 3.36 0.90 -11.74
N ASP A 120 4.61 0.48 -11.53
CA ASP A 120 5.29 0.65 -10.24
C ASP A 120 5.44 2.13 -9.85
N ASN A 121 5.78 2.99 -10.81
CA ASN A 121 5.87 4.44 -10.60
C ASN A 121 4.50 5.05 -10.29
N ALA A 122 3.44 4.61 -10.97
CA ALA A 122 2.07 5.04 -10.70
C ALA A 122 1.63 4.68 -9.28
N ILE A 123 1.92 3.45 -8.83
CA ILE A 123 1.65 2.99 -7.45
C ILE A 123 2.41 3.84 -6.43
N CYS A 124 3.69 4.11 -6.67
CA CYS A 124 4.51 4.95 -5.80
C CYS A 124 3.95 6.38 -5.69
N LEU A 125 3.57 6.97 -6.81
CA LEU A 125 3.04 8.33 -6.87
C LEU A 125 1.67 8.44 -6.18
N ALA A 126 0.76 7.51 -6.46
CA ALA A 126 -0.56 7.44 -5.82
C ALA A 126 -0.41 7.29 -4.31
N THR A 127 0.44 6.37 -3.85
CA THR A 127 0.71 6.15 -2.42
C THR A 127 1.25 7.41 -1.76
N ARG A 128 2.29 8.05 -2.34
CA ARG A 128 2.95 9.24 -1.77
C ARG A 128 2.03 10.45 -1.69
N THR A 129 1.15 10.62 -2.68
CA THR A 129 0.20 11.74 -2.73
C THR A 129 -1.10 11.47 -1.97
N GLY A 130 -1.35 10.21 -1.59
CA GLY A 130 -2.57 9.76 -0.94
C GLY A 130 -3.78 9.67 -1.88
N ARG A 131 -3.55 9.71 -3.19
CA ARG A 131 -4.62 9.74 -4.20
C ARG A 131 -5.00 8.34 -4.66
N PRO A 132 -6.28 8.13 -5.06
CA PRO A 132 -6.71 6.83 -5.52
C PRO A 132 -5.90 6.35 -6.73
N LEU A 133 -5.59 5.06 -6.74
CA LEU A 133 -5.08 4.32 -7.87
C LEU A 133 -6.26 3.55 -8.49
N GLY A 134 -6.71 3.97 -9.66
CA GLY A 134 -7.88 3.40 -10.32
C GLY A 134 -8.18 4.08 -11.65
N THR A 135 -9.16 3.54 -12.36
CA THR A 135 -9.71 4.12 -13.58
C THR A 135 -10.37 5.48 -13.30
N GLU A 136 -10.48 6.33 -14.34
CA GLU A 136 -11.17 7.63 -14.21
C GLU A 136 -12.62 7.47 -13.73
N GLN A 137 -13.30 6.41 -14.18
CA GLN A 137 -14.66 6.09 -13.74
C GLN A 137 -14.75 5.79 -12.25
N CYS A 138 -13.77 5.04 -11.71
CA CYS A 138 -13.69 4.76 -10.27
C CYS A 138 -13.47 6.05 -9.48
N ILE A 139 -12.58 6.92 -9.97
CA ILE A 139 -12.28 8.21 -9.33
C ILE A 139 -13.52 9.10 -9.34
N ASP A 140 -14.27 9.19 -10.45
CA ASP A 140 -15.53 9.94 -10.53
C ASP A 140 -16.55 9.47 -9.49
N GLN A 141 -16.71 8.15 -9.36
CA GLN A 141 -17.62 7.56 -8.37
C GLN A 141 -17.19 7.87 -6.94
N LEU A 142 -15.87 7.85 -6.65
CA LEU A 142 -15.34 8.20 -5.34
C LEU A 142 -15.54 9.69 -5.02
N GLU A 143 -15.25 10.59 -5.98
CA GLU A 143 -15.47 12.02 -5.81
C GLU A 143 -16.96 12.33 -5.56
N PHE A 144 -17.86 11.67 -6.30
CA PHE A 144 -19.30 11.80 -6.12
C PHE A 144 -19.76 11.34 -4.73
N ARG A 145 -19.31 10.15 -4.28
CA ARG A 145 -19.70 9.58 -2.98
C ARG A 145 -19.16 10.37 -1.79
N LEU A 146 -17.93 10.88 -1.91
CA LEU A 146 -17.27 11.63 -0.83
C LEU A 146 -17.62 13.12 -0.87
N ASN A 147 -18.20 13.60 -1.96
CA ASN A 147 -18.43 15.02 -2.23
C ASN A 147 -17.14 15.84 -2.06
N GLN A 148 -16.02 15.31 -2.57
CA GLN A 148 -14.68 15.89 -2.45
C GLN A 148 -13.86 15.65 -3.71
N PRO A 149 -13.06 16.63 -4.18
CA PRO A 149 -12.14 16.42 -5.28
C PRO A 149 -10.93 15.59 -4.82
N LEU A 150 -10.63 14.52 -5.53
CA LEU A 150 -9.50 13.61 -5.32
C LEU A 150 -8.39 13.82 -6.37
N ARG A 151 -8.75 14.40 -7.52
CA ARG A 151 -7.83 14.72 -8.62
C ARG A 151 -6.87 15.89 -8.31
N PRO A 152 -5.76 16.00 -9.06
CA PRO A 152 -4.89 17.17 -8.99
C PRO A 152 -5.61 18.48 -9.28
N GLY A 153 -5.75 19.30 -8.24
CA GLY A 153 -5.93 20.73 -8.43
C GLY A 153 -4.65 21.41 -8.93
N LYS A 154 -4.77 22.66 -9.38
CA LYS A 154 -3.62 23.50 -9.70
C LYS A 154 -2.72 23.64 -8.47
N PRO A 155 -1.39 23.48 -8.60
CA PRO A 155 -0.49 23.65 -7.47
C PRO A 155 -0.54 25.09 -6.94
N GLY A 156 -0.45 25.23 -5.62
CA GLY A 156 -0.42 26.53 -4.93
C GLY A 156 -1.64 26.79 -4.06
N ARG A 157 -1.56 27.86 -3.25
CA ARG A 157 -2.66 28.32 -2.39
C ARG A 157 -3.88 28.64 -3.27
N PRO A 158 -5.10 28.20 -2.91
CA PRO A 158 -6.30 28.61 -3.62
C PRO A 158 -6.37 30.13 -3.71
N ARG A 159 -6.60 30.66 -4.93
CA ARG A 159 -6.82 32.10 -5.11
C ARG A 159 -8.01 32.51 -4.26
N THR A 160 -7.79 33.40 -3.29
CA THR A 160 -8.87 34.05 -2.56
C THR A 160 -9.74 34.82 -3.57
N LYS A 161 -11.01 34.46 -3.67
CA LYS A 161 -11.99 35.29 -4.39
C LYS A 161 -12.21 36.55 -3.55
N THR A 162 -11.50 37.63 -3.91
CA THR A 162 -11.71 39.02 -3.43
C THR A 162 -12.06 39.16 -1.94
N GLY A 163 -11.04 39.34 -1.10
CA GLY A 163 -11.21 39.93 0.23
C GLY A 163 -10.71 41.38 0.19
N LYS A 164 -11.60 42.36 0.41
CA LYS A 164 -11.19 43.70 0.82
C LYS A 164 -10.43 43.55 2.15
N CYS A 165 -9.24 44.14 2.24
CA CYS A 165 -8.58 44.32 3.53
C CYS A 165 -9.50 45.16 4.45
N PRO A 166 -9.67 44.80 5.73
CA PRO A 166 -10.15 45.73 6.73
C PRO A 166 -9.13 46.86 6.95
#